data_AF-A0A3A5KEL9-F1
#
_entry.id   AF-A0A3A5KEL9-F1
#
_cell.length_a   1.000
_cell.length_b   1.000
_cell.length_c   1.000
_cell.angle_alpha   90.00
_cell.angle_beta   90.00
_cell.angle_gamma   90.00
#
_symmetry.space_group_name_H-M   'P 1'
#
loop_
_entity.id
_entity.type
_entity.pdbx_description
1 polymer ?
#
loop_
_entity_poly.entity_id
_entity_poly.type
_entity_poly.pdbx_seq_one_letter_code
_entity_poly.pdbx_strand_id
1 'polypeptide(L)'
;MAVRGSREASAAMRELSRQIAVPLGATSRFALQPTLRAAKANVRALPLKESTGTLAASLVIKQKPRTSKVNPTFQVGPNAAVQRATQYGSRRPVRYAHLIEFGTAPHYQPERGAVHPGTRPMPFLTPAYFATREDVVKRFGQKIGPEMEKRAAKLAKKAGKT
;
A
#
# COMPACT_ATOMS: atom_id res chain seq x y z
N MET A 1 -5.04 31.71 18.59
CA MET A 1 -5.61 32.72 17.68
C MET A 1 -7.12 32.62 17.79
N ALA A 2 -7.79 33.68 18.27
CA ALA A 2 -9.25 33.71 18.26
C ALA A 2 -9.71 33.85 16.82
N VAL A 3 -10.52 32.90 16.33
CA VAL A 3 -11.12 32.95 15.00
C VAL A 3 -12.28 33.94 15.04
N ARG A 4 -12.18 35.06 14.32
CA ARG A 4 -13.19 36.12 14.30
C ARG A 4 -13.91 36.09 12.94
N GLY A 5 -15.10 35.50 12.94
CA GLY A 5 -16.00 35.51 11.78
C GLY A 5 -15.86 34.33 10.80
N SER A 6 -16.77 34.29 9.84
CA SER A 6 -16.98 33.13 8.95
C SER A 6 -15.84 32.88 7.96
N ARG A 7 -15.16 33.94 7.49
CA ARG A 7 -14.00 33.82 6.58
C ARG A 7 -12.80 33.16 7.26
N GLU A 8 -12.46 33.63 8.46
CA GLU A 8 -11.35 33.06 9.23
C GLU A 8 -11.63 31.62 9.65
N ALA A 9 -12.88 31.32 10.05
CA ALA A 9 -13.30 29.95 10.34
C ALA A 9 -13.16 29.03 9.12
N SER A 10 -13.59 29.50 7.95
CA SER A 10 -13.45 28.75 6.69
C SER A 10 -11.99 28.53 6.28
N ALA A 11 -11.11 29.48 6.55
CA ALA A 11 -9.68 29.34 6.30
C ALA A 11 -9.04 28.34 7.26
N ALA A 12 -9.37 28.41 8.55
CA ALA A 12 -8.90 27.49 9.58
C ALA A 12 -9.32 26.04 9.30
N MET A 13 -10.57 25.81 8.87
CA MET A 13 -11.06 24.48 8.49
C MET A 13 -10.32 23.90 7.27
N ARG A 14 -10.06 24.74 6.25
CA ARG A 14 -9.27 24.33 5.08
C ARG A 14 -7.85 23.95 5.49
N GLU A 15 -7.24 24.72 6.37
CA GLU A 15 -5.90 24.41 6.87
C GLU A 15 -5.93 23.12 7.69
N LEU A 16 -6.89 22.93 8.59
CA LEU A 16 -7.07 21.69 9.36
C LEU A 16 -7.13 20.45 8.45
N SER A 17 -7.91 20.49 7.36
CA SER A 17 -7.99 19.36 6.43
C SER A 17 -6.66 18.96 5.79
N ARG A 18 -5.72 19.91 5.63
CA ARG A 18 -4.37 19.64 5.10
C ARG A 18 -3.48 18.99 6.15
N GLN A 19 -3.77 19.20 7.43
CA GLN A 19 -2.97 18.72 8.54
C GLN A 19 -3.25 17.26 8.89
N ILE A 20 -4.43 16.73 8.54
CA ILE A 20 -4.85 15.35 8.85
C ILE A 20 -4.19 14.31 7.93
N ALA A 21 -3.79 14.69 6.71
CA ALA A 21 -3.21 13.75 5.74
C ALA A 21 -1.90 13.09 6.22
N VAL A 22 -1.06 13.84 6.95
CA VAL A 22 0.23 13.37 7.47
C VAL A 22 0.07 12.25 8.51
N PRO A 23 -0.69 12.45 9.61
CA PRO A 23 -0.90 11.39 10.61
C PRO A 23 -1.63 10.19 10.02
N LEU A 24 -2.61 10.39 9.13
CA LEU A 24 -3.26 9.27 8.41
C LEU A 24 -2.25 8.45 7.60
N GLY A 25 -1.34 9.12 6.88
CA GLY A 25 -0.32 8.46 6.08
C GLY A 25 0.74 7.72 6.90
N ALA A 26 1.14 8.27 8.04
CA ALA A 26 2.08 7.61 8.96
C ALA A 26 1.43 6.37 9.61
N THR A 27 0.21 6.54 10.12
CA THR A 27 -0.58 5.49 10.77
C THR A 27 -0.89 4.34 9.81
N SER A 28 -1.35 4.64 8.59
CA SER A 28 -1.67 3.61 7.59
C SER A 28 -0.45 2.76 7.22
N ARG A 29 0.72 3.40 7.04
CA ARG A 29 1.96 2.67 6.74
C ARG A 29 2.43 1.82 7.91
N PHE A 30 2.23 2.26 9.14
CA PHE A 30 2.53 1.48 10.33
C PHE A 30 1.57 0.28 10.48
N ALA A 31 0.28 0.51 10.28
CA ALA A 31 -0.76 -0.50 10.44
C ALA A 31 -0.60 -1.64 9.44
N LEU A 32 -0.24 -1.36 8.18
CA LEU A 32 -0.08 -2.35 7.11
C LEU A 32 1.25 -3.14 7.13
N GLN A 33 2.17 -2.85 8.06
CA GLN A 33 3.45 -3.58 8.16
C GLN A 33 3.29 -5.10 8.31
N PRO A 34 2.39 -5.63 9.16
CA PRO A 34 2.19 -7.07 9.29
C PRO A 34 1.75 -7.71 7.97
N THR A 35 0.80 -7.10 7.27
CA THR A 35 0.34 -7.56 5.96
C THR A 35 1.47 -7.59 4.93
N LEU A 36 2.31 -6.55 4.89
CA LEU A 36 3.47 -6.50 4.01
C LEU A 36 4.48 -7.62 4.33
N ARG A 37 4.75 -7.87 5.62
CA ARG A 37 5.67 -8.93 6.07
C ARG A 37 5.12 -10.31 5.71
N ALA A 38 3.84 -10.57 6.00
CA ALA A 38 3.17 -11.82 5.66
C ALA A 38 3.16 -12.06 4.15
N ALA A 39 2.82 -11.05 3.34
CA ALA A 39 2.83 -11.17 1.88
C ALA A 39 4.24 -11.48 1.35
N LYS A 40 5.28 -10.85 1.89
CA LYS A 40 6.68 -11.15 1.52
C LYS A 40 7.09 -12.58 1.93
N ALA A 41 6.65 -13.05 3.09
CA ALA A 41 6.89 -14.42 3.54
C ALA A 41 6.22 -15.43 2.61
N ASN A 42 4.93 -15.21 2.29
CA ASN A 42 4.18 -16.05 1.36
C ASN A 42 4.86 -16.13 -0.01
N VAL A 43 5.28 -14.99 -0.58
CA VAL A 43 6.00 -14.97 -1.87
C VAL A 43 7.30 -15.78 -1.82
N ARG A 44 8.06 -15.73 -0.73
CA ARG A 44 9.31 -16.49 -0.58
C ARG A 44 9.08 -17.99 -0.48
N ALA A 45 7.91 -18.40 0.03
CA ALA A 45 7.52 -19.80 0.12
C ALA A 45 6.92 -20.36 -1.19
N LEU A 46 6.65 -19.51 -2.19
CA LEU A 46 6.09 -19.97 -3.46
C LEU A 46 7.11 -20.82 -4.23
N PRO A 47 6.67 -21.95 -4.84
CA PRO A 47 7.50 -22.80 -5.68
C PRO A 47 7.67 -22.18 -7.08
N LEU A 48 8.18 -20.94 -7.16
CA LEU A 48 8.42 -20.27 -8.42
C LEU A 48 9.63 -20.89 -9.14
N LYS A 49 9.51 -21.13 -10.44
CA LYS A 49 10.64 -21.55 -11.29
C LYS A 49 11.81 -20.56 -11.22
N GLU A 50 11.51 -19.28 -10.99
CA GLU A 50 12.49 -18.20 -10.85
C GLU A 50 12.59 -17.75 -9.38
N SER A 51 13.64 -18.17 -8.66
CA SER A 51 13.92 -17.74 -7.29
C SER A 51 14.63 -16.37 -7.20
N THR A 52 14.32 -15.44 -8.11
CA THR A 52 15.03 -14.14 -8.21
C THR A 52 14.73 -13.18 -7.05
N GLY A 53 13.73 -13.50 -6.21
CA GLY A 53 13.25 -12.65 -5.12
C GLY A 53 12.61 -11.33 -5.59
N THR A 54 12.49 -11.11 -6.91
CA THR A 54 12.05 -9.83 -7.50
C THR A 54 10.62 -9.47 -7.09
N LEU A 55 9.72 -10.47 -7.05
CA LEU A 55 8.34 -10.26 -6.60
C LEU A 55 8.29 -9.78 -5.15
N ALA A 56 9.00 -10.46 -4.23
CA ALA A 56 9.05 -10.07 -2.83
C ALA A 56 9.67 -8.67 -2.64
N ALA A 57 10.73 -8.35 -3.38
CA ALA A 57 11.35 -7.03 -3.36
C ALA A 57 10.42 -5.92 -3.87
N SER A 58 9.51 -6.23 -4.79
CA SER A 58 8.57 -5.26 -5.33
C SER A 58 7.43 -4.90 -4.38
N LEU A 59 7.13 -5.72 -3.38
CA LEU A 59 6.02 -5.47 -2.46
C LEU A 59 6.34 -4.30 -1.54
N VAL A 60 5.47 -3.29 -1.57
CA VAL A 60 5.55 -2.06 -0.77
C VAL A 60 4.17 -1.65 -0.26
N ILE A 61 4.15 -0.78 0.75
CA ILE A 61 2.93 -0.06 1.14
C ILE A 61 2.92 1.26 0.39
N LYS A 62 1.87 1.50 -0.40
CA LYS A 62 1.71 2.72 -1.19
C LYS A 62 0.32 3.31 -1.02
N GLN A 63 0.24 4.63 -1.11
CA GLN A 63 -1.04 5.32 -1.25
C GLN A 63 -1.55 5.10 -2.68
N LYS A 64 -2.84 4.81 -2.82
CA LYS A 64 -3.47 4.75 -4.15
C LYS A 64 -3.48 6.16 -4.77
N PRO A 65 -3.14 6.32 -6.06
CA PRO A 65 -3.21 7.63 -6.70
C PRO A 65 -4.67 8.12 -6.73
N ARG A 66 -4.85 9.44 -6.79
CA ARG A 66 -6.17 10.10 -6.90
C ARG A 66 -7.13 9.82 -5.73
N THR A 67 -6.60 9.51 -4.53
CA THR A 67 -7.43 9.43 -3.32
C THR A 67 -7.60 10.80 -2.66
N SER A 68 -8.66 10.96 -1.87
CA SER A 68 -8.86 12.14 -1.02
C SER A 68 -7.69 12.35 -0.05
N LYS A 69 -7.40 13.61 0.28
CA LYS A 69 -6.41 13.98 1.31
C LYS A 69 -6.92 13.70 2.72
N VAL A 70 -8.24 13.78 2.93
CA VAL A 70 -8.90 13.53 4.22
C VAL A 70 -9.33 12.08 4.39
N ASN A 71 -9.42 11.33 3.29
CA ASN A 71 -9.69 9.89 3.30
C ASN A 71 -8.75 9.17 2.31
N PRO A 72 -7.44 9.09 2.62
CA PRO A 72 -6.46 8.45 1.76
C PRO A 72 -6.56 6.92 1.87
N THR A 73 -6.51 6.23 0.74
CA THR A 73 -6.45 4.76 0.71
C THR A 73 -5.01 4.29 0.55
N PHE A 74 -4.57 3.43 1.45
CA PHE A 74 -3.27 2.76 1.37
C PHE A 74 -3.45 1.27 1.04
N GLN A 75 -2.54 0.73 0.25
CA GLN A 75 -2.55 -0.68 -0.16
C GLN A 75 -1.16 -1.28 -0.09
N VAL A 76 -1.12 -2.59 0.16
CA VAL A 76 0.08 -3.42 -0.05
C VAL A 76 0.05 -3.93 -1.48
N GLY A 77 1.16 -3.83 -2.20
CA GLY A 77 1.24 -4.41 -3.55
C GLY A 77 2.56 -4.11 -4.26
N PRO A 78 2.72 -4.62 -5.49
CA PRO A 78 3.95 -4.45 -6.26
C PRO A 78 4.18 -2.99 -6.66
N ASN A 79 5.44 -2.56 -6.59
CA ASN A 79 5.92 -1.27 -7.06
C ASN A 79 6.31 -1.33 -8.54
N ALA A 80 5.79 -0.38 -9.33
CA ALA A 80 6.08 -0.28 -10.75
C ALA A 80 7.54 0.13 -11.05
N ALA A 81 8.24 0.72 -10.09
CA ALA A 81 9.66 1.08 -10.21
C ALA A 81 10.62 -0.10 -10.05
N VAL A 82 10.14 -1.26 -9.57
CA VAL A 82 10.99 -2.44 -9.38
C VAL A 82 11.00 -3.26 -10.65
N GLN A 83 12.17 -3.35 -11.28
CA GLN A 83 12.46 -4.14 -12.46
C GLN A 83 13.86 -4.74 -12.31
N ARG A 84 14.01 -6.02 -12.64
CA ARG A 84 15.31 -6.71 -12.59
C ARG A 84 15.53 -7.53 -13.84
N ALA A 85 16.76 -7.50 -14.37
CA ALA A 85 17.17 -8.45 -15.38
C ALA A 85 17.33 -9.84 -14.75
N THR A 86 16.86 -10.87 -15.44
CA THR A 86 16.96 -12.28 -15.04
C THR A 86 17.42 -13.08 -16.25
N GLN A 87 17.81 -14.34 -16.04
CA GLN A 87 18.17 -15.26 -17.14
C GLN A 87 17.04 -15.45 -18.17
N TYR A 88 15.80 -15.12 -17.82
CA TYR A 88 14.63 -15.23 -18.68
C TYR A 88 14.12 -13.86 -19.18
N GLY A 89 14.99 -12.84 -19.13
CA GLY A 89 14.72 -11.47 -19.54
C GLY A 89 14.34 -10.54 -18.38
N SER A 90 13.92 -9.33 -18.72
CA SER A 90 13.58 -8.31 -17.72
C SER A 90 12.24 -8.61 -17.05
N ARG A 91 12.23 -8.73 -15.73
CA ARG A 91 11.05 -9.01 -14.91
C ARG A 91 10.58 -7.75 -14.20
N ARG A 92 9.30 -7.42 -14.41
CA ARG A 92 8.62 -6.29 -13.78
C ARG A 92 7.36 -6.77 -13.06
N PRO A 93 7.43 -7.08 -11.75
CA PRO A 93 6.36 -7.73 -10.98
C PRO A 93 4.97 -7.10 -11.09
N VAL A 94 4.88 -5.77 -11.22
CA VAL A 94 3.57 -5.10 -11.35
C VAL A 94 2.75 -5.61 -12.55
N ARG A 95 3.40 -6.15 -13.59
CA ARG A 95 2.72 -6.68 -14.79
C ARG A 95 2.17 -8.09 -14.63
N TYR A 96 2.72 -8.91 -13.73
CA TYR A 96 2.38 -10.33 -13.65
C TYR A 96 1.96 -10.81 -12.25
N ALA A 97 2.13 -10.00 -11.20
CA ALA A 97 1.81 -10.41 -9.82
C ALA A 97 0.34 -10.84 -9.66
N HIS A 98 -0.60 -10.20 -10.36
CA HIS A 98 -2.01 -10.57 -10.33
C HIS A 98 -2.28 -11.92 -11.00
N LEU A 99 -1.50 -12.28 -12.03
CA LEU A 99 -1.58 -13.59 -12.69
C LEU A 99 -1.10 -14.70 -11.75
N ILE A 100 -0.14 -14.41 -10.88
CA ILE A 100 0.28 -15.35 -9.82
C ILE A 100 -0.80 -15.47 -8.76
N GLU A 101 -1.34 -14.34 -8.30
CA GLU A 101 -2.35 -14.32 -7.23
C GLU A 101 -3.63 -15.07 -7.63
N PHE A 102 -4.16 -14.82 -8.84
CA PHE A 102 -5.46 -15.32 -9.28
C PHE A 102 -5.38 -16.47 -10.29
N GLY A 103 -4.19 -16.77 -10.80
CA GLY A 103 -4.03 -17.73 -11.88
C GLY A 103 -4.49 -17.18 -13.22
N THR A 104 -4.47 -18.04 -14.24
CA THR A 104 -4.96 -17.76 -15.59
C THR A 104 -5.72 -18.96 -16.13
N ALA A 105 -6.84 -18.70 -16.81
CA ALA A 105 -7.59 -19.76 -17.50
C ALA A 105 -6.86 -20.21 -18.78
N PRO A 106 -7.16 -21.41 -19.30
CA PRO A 106 -6.71 -21.83 -20.62
C PRO A 106 -7.13 -20.82 -21.69
N HIS A 107 -6.22 -20.47 -22.60
CA HIS A 107 -6.51 -19.51 -23.67
C HIS A 107 -5.59 -19.73 -24.88
N TYR A 108 -6.10 -19.42 -26.07
CA TYR A 108 -5.30 -19.43 -27.29
C TYR A 108 -4.34 -18.23 -27.34
N GLN A 109 -3.08 -18.49 -27.67
CA GLN A 109 -2.03 -17.48 -27.81
C GLN A 109 -1.71 -17.31 -29.31
N PRO A 110 -2.26 -16.29 -29.99
CA PRO A 110 -2.13 -16.13 -31.44
C PRO A 110 -0.68 -15.96 -31.88
N GLU A 111 0.14 -15.26 -31.10
CA GLU A 111 1.58 -15.08 -31.38
C GLU A 111 2.37 -16.39 -31.32
N ARG A 112 1.85 -17.43 -30.66
CA ARG A 112 2.50 -18.74 -30.55
C ARG A 112 1.77 -19.84 -31.30
N GLY A 113 0.61 -19.55 -31.89
CA GLY A 113 -0.24 -20.55 -32.55
C GLY A 113 -0.68 -21.70 -31.63
N ALA A 114 -0.69 -21.51 -30.30
CA ALA A 114 -0.87 -22.60 -29.33
C ALA A 114 -1.86 -22.24 -28.22
N VAL A 115 -2.54 -23.25 -27.69
CA VAL A 115 -3.41 -23.10 -26.50
C VAL A 115 -2.56 -23.23 -25.24
N HIS A 116 -2.50 -22.16 -24.45
CA HIS A 116 -1.89 -22.22 -23.13
C HIS A 116 -2.88 -22.90 -22.17
N PRO A 117 -2.47 -23.91 -21.38
CA PRO A 117 -3.35 -24.65 -20.48
C PRO A 117 -3.80 -23.84 -19.24
N GLY A 118 -3.33 -22.61 -19.12
CA GLY A 118 -3.53 -21.76 -17.94
C GLY A 118 -2.51 -22.06 -16.84
N THR A 119 -2.68 -21.38 -15.71
CA THR A 119 -1.83 -21.53 -14.52
C THR A 119 -2.71 -21.46 -13.28
N ARG A 120 -2.53 -22.42 -12.36
CA ARG A 120 -3.26 -22.42 -11.08
C ARG A 120 -2.87 -21.20 -10.22
N PRO A 121 -3.82 -20.62 -9.45
CA PRO A 121 -3.51 -19.53 -8.53
C PRO A 121 -2.51 -19.97 -7.45
N MET A 122 -1.58 -19.09 -7.16
CA MET A 122 -0.60 -19.19 -6.08
C MET A 122 -0.73 -17.95 -5.20
N PRO A 123 -1.81 -17.85 -4.40
CA PRO A 123 -2.14 -16.62 -3.70
C PRO A 123 -1.11 -16.32 -2.61
N PHE A 124 -0.69 -15.06 -2.54
CA PHE A 124 0.29 -14.58 -1.56
C PHE A 124 -0.20 -13.33 -0.83
N LEU A 125 -1.02 -12.49 -1.46
CA LEU A 125 -1.62 -11.30 -0.83
C LEU A 125 -2.91 -11.62 -0.10
N THR A 126 -3.79 -12.42 -0.70
CA THR A 126 -5.07 -12.81 -0.10
C THR A 126 -4.88 -13.50 1.26
N PRO A 127 -4.04 -14.54 1.40
CA PRO A 127 -3.78 -15.14 2.72
C PRO A 127 -3.13 -14.15 3.71
N ALA A 128 -2.25 -13.26 3.24
CA ALA A 128 -1.66 -12.23 4.09
C ALA A 128 -2.70 -11.23 4.62
N TYR A 129 -3.69 -10.86 3.79
CA TYR A 129 -4.80 -10.01 4.20
C TYR A 129 -5.64 -10.67 5.29
N PHE A 130 -6.12 -11.90 5.05
CA PHE A 130 -6.96 -12.59 6.03
C PHE A 130 -6.24 -12.84 7.37
N ALA A 131 -4.95 -13.17 7.32
CA ALA A 131 -4.15 -13.39 8.53
C ALA A 131 -3.90 -12.13 9.36
N THR A 132 -4.05 -10.92 8.78
CA THR A 132 -3.63 -9.67 9.44
C THR A 132 -4.72 -8.59 9.52
N ARG A 133 -5.90 -8.81 8.94
CA ARG A 133 -6.96 -7.78 8.82
C ARG A 133 -7.38 -7.15 10.15
N GLU A 134 -7.50 -7.95 11.21
CA GLU A 134 -7.90 -7.48 12.54
C GLU A 134 -6.77 -6.69 13.21
N ASP A 135 -5.54 -7.19 13.09
CA ASP A 135 -4.34 -6.52 13.58
C ASP A 135 -4.11 -5.17 12.92
N VAL A 136 -4.39 -5.05 11.62
CA VAL A 136 -4.28 -3.76 10.90
C VAL A 136 -5.23 -2.73 11.51
N VAL A 137 -6.48 -3.10 11.77
CA VAL A 137 -7.49 -2.21 12.38
C VAL A 137 -7.06 -1.81 13.78
N LYS A 138 -6.65 -2.78 14.61
CA LYS A 138 -6.17 -2.54 15.98
C LYS A 138 -4.97 -1.60 16.00
N ARG A 139 -3.94 -1.88 15.19
CA ARG A 139 -2.73 -1.05 15.09
C ARG A 139 -3.02 0.35 14.58
N PHE A 140 -3.97 0.50 13.67
CA PHE A 140 -4.40 1.81 13.19
C PHE A 140 -5.03 2.62 14.32
N GLY A 141 -6.00 2.05 15.03
CA GLY A 141 -6.68 2.72 16.16
C GLY A 141 -5.71 3.14 17.27
N GLN A 142 -4.76 2.27 17.62
CA GLN A 142 -3.74 2.57 18.63
C GLN A 142 -2.79 3.70 18.22
N LYS A 143 -2.54 3.88 16.91
CA LYS A 143 -1.51 4.77 16.41
C LYS A 143 -2.04 6.14 15.99
N ILE A 144 -3.30 6.24 15.58
CA ILE A 144 -3.85 7.48 15.00
C ILE A 144 -3.95 8.61 16.02
N GLY A 145 -4.43 8.34 17.24
CA GLY A 145 -4.55 9.34 18.31
C GLY A 145 -3.20 10.02 18.63
N PRO A 146 -2.16 9.25 19.00
CA PRO A 146 -0.84 9.80 19.26
C PRO A 146 -0.22 10.57 18.07
N GLU A 147 -0.44 10.13 16.83
CA GLU A 147 0.05 10.86 15.65
C GLU A 147 -0.73 12.18 15.42
N MET A 148 -2.02 12.21 15.72
CA MET A 148 -2.84 13.42 15.69
C MET A 148 -2.39 14.43 16.74
N GLU A 149 -2.19 14.00 17.99
CA GLU A 149 -1.67 14.85 19.07
C GLU A 149 -0.29 15.42 18.75
N LYS A 150 0.61 14.57 18.25
CA LYS A 150 1.94 14.99 17.81
C LYS A 150 1.87 16.06 16.72
N ARG A 151 0.92 15.92 15.78
CA ARG A 151 0.70 16.92 14.73
C ARG A 151 0.13 18.22 15.30
N ALA A 152 -0.85 18.14 16.19
CA ALA A 152 -1.43 19.29 16.86
C ALA A 152 -0.38 20.09 17.66
N ALA A 153 0.46 19.41 18.45
CA ALA A 153 1.55 20.04 19.20
C ALA A 153 2.56 20.75 18.27
N LYS A 154 2.89 20.15 17.12
CA LYS A 154 3.77 20.79 16.13
C LYS A 154 3.15 22.07 15.54
N LEU A 155 1.84 22.09 15.34
CA LEU A 155 1.12 23.27 14.84
C LEU A 155 1.05 24.37 15.90
N ALA A 156 0.75 24.02 17.16
CA ALA A 156 0.76 24.97 18.28
C ALA A 156 2.13 25.65 18.43
N LYS A 157 3.23 24.86 18.40
CA LYS A 157 4.60 25.40 18.44
C LYS A 157 4.92 26.32 17.26
N LYS A 158 4.35 26.07 16.08
CA LYS A 158 4.54 26.94 14.91
C LYS A 158 3.77 28.25 15.06
N ALA A 159 2.55 28.20 15.60
CA ALA A 159 1.70 29.36 15.82
C ALA A 159 2.19 30.28 16.96
N GLY A 160 2.93 29.75 17.95
CA GLY A 160 3.55 30.55 19.01
C GLY A 160 4.93 31.13 18.68
N LYS A 161 5.48 30.82 17.50
CA LYS A 161 6.74 31.40 16.99
C LYS A 161 6.54 32.60 16.07
N THR A 162 5.28 32.96 15.83
CA THR A 162 4.81 34.14 15.10
C THR A 162 4.13 35.06 16.07
#